data_AF-A0A085FJJ5-F1
#
_entry.id   AF-A0A085FJJ5-F1
#
_cell.length_a   1.000
_cell.length_b   1.000
_cell.length_c   1.000
_cell.angle_alpha   90.00
_cell.angle_beta   90.00
_cell.angle_gamma   90.00
#
_symmetry.space_group_name_H-M   'P 1'
#
loop_
_entity.id
_entity.type
_entity.pdbx_description
1 polymer ?
#
loop_
_entity_poly.entity_id
_entity_poly.type
_entity_poly.pdbx_seq_one_letter_code
_entity_poly.pdbx_strand_id
1 'polypeptide(L)'
;MSQIAVPCMLIRGGTSKGAYFLAEDLPVGTAARDAFLLAVMGSPDKRQVDGLGGAHPLTSKVAIVSRSSEPGCDIDFLFAQVGIETASVDTTPNCGNILAGIGPFALARGLVRAKGASTTVRVRTLNTGTIADLAMRTDAGQAGVEGDARIDGVPGTSAPIDISFLGTEGSVCGALLPTGNPVDIVDGVECTLLDNGMPVIVLRAADIGRTGHETRDMLQEDTALKQRIERIRLAAGPLMKLGDVTKMVVPKIALVARPLAGSIATRSFIPHECHASIGVFAAVTVATAAALPGSPAASVAVMPTGRERAISVEHPTGEFTVKLTVGGTPERPVIERAGLLRTARILMDGHAYVPPHALARSGDEARSAAEWDREERTTA
;
A
#
# COMPACT_ATOMS: atom_id res chain seq x y z
N MET A 1 -27.31 0.24 -29.43
CA MET A 1 -25.85 0.02 -29.45
C MET A 1 -25.51 -1.10 -28.46
N SER A 2 -24.54 -1.97 -28.79
CA SER A 2 -24.11 -3.09 -27.93
C SER A 2 -23.07 -2.66 -26.91
N GLN A 3 -22.97 -3.36 -25.79
CA GLN A 3 -21.89 -3.16 -24.80
C GLN A 3 -20.51 -3.48 -25.41
N ILE A 4 -19.46 -2.92 -24.83
CA ILE A 4 -18.06 -3.20 -25.20
C ILE A 4 -17.43 -4.08 -24.13
N ALA A 5 -16.83 -5.19 -24.56
CA ALA A 5 -16.13 -6.15 -23.71
C ALA A 5 -14.65 -5.77 -23.56
N VAL A 6 -14.15 -5.68 -22.34
CA VAL A 6 -12.74 -5.37 -22.03
C VAL A 6 -12.16 -6.45 -21.11
N PRO A 7 -11.03 -7.09 -21.46
CA PRO A 7 -10.41 -8.11 -20.62
C PRO A 7 -10.13 -7.60 -19.21
N CYS A 8 -10.48 -8.39 -18.19
CA CYS A 8 -10.40 -7.99 -16.79
C CYS A 8 -10.18 -9.20 -15.88
N MET A 9 -9.36 -9.02 -14.83
CA MET A 9 -9.38 -9.93 -13.68
C MET A 9 -9.91 -9.22 -12.44
N LEU A 10 -10.72 -9.92 -11.65
CA LEU A 10 -10.97 -9.54 -10.26
C LEU A 10 -10.01 -10.30 -9.37
N ILE A 11 -9.21 -9.58 -8.59
CA ILE A 11 -8.19 -10.18 -7.71
C ILE A 11 -8.39 -9.65 -6.30
N ARG A 12 -8.35 -10.55 -5.31
CA ARG A 12 -8.09 -10.15 -3.93
C ARG A 12 -6.59 -9.90 -3.80
N GLY A 13 -6.19 -8.66 -3.58
CA GLY A 13 -4.82 -8.27 -3.24
C GLY A 13 -4.74 -7.86 -1.78
N GLY A 14 -4.06 -8.64 -0.93
CA GLY A 14 -4.07 -8.43 0.51
C GLY A 14 -5.49 -8.44 1.07
N THR A 15 -5.85 -7.40 1.82
CA THR A 15 -7.21 -7.19 2.38
C THR A 15 -8.12 -6.35 1.47
N SER A 16 -7.72 -6.10 0.22
CA SER A 16 -8.51 -5.38 -0.78
C SER A 16 -8.95 -6.31 -1.91
N LYS A 17 -9.97 -5.90 -2.65
CA LYS A 17 -10.36 -6.48 -3.94
C LYS A 17 -10.32 -5.40 -5.01
N GLY A 18 -9.79 -5.71 -6.19
CA GLY A 18 -9.74 -4.77 -7.30
C GLY A 18 -9.94 -5.43 -8.65
N ALA A 19 -10.25 -4.59 -9.64
CA ALA A 19 -10.24 -4.94 -11.06
C ALA A 19 -8.86 -4.64 -11.65
N TYR A 20 -8.31 -5.58 -12.41
CA TYR A 20 -6.97 -5.52 -12.96
C TYR A 20 -7.06 -5.56 -14.49
N PHE A 21 -6.42 -4.60 -15.14
CA PHE A 21 -6.45 -4.41 -16.59
C PHE A 21 -5.02 -4.28 -17.13
N LEU A 22 -4.83 -4.69 -18.39
CA LEU A 22 -3.66 -4.26 -19.15
C LEU A 22 -3.89 -2.82 -19.60
N ALA A 23 -2.83 -2.01 -19.59
CA ALA A 23 -2.92 -0.62 -20.03
C ALA A 23 -3.33 -0.50 -21.51
N GLU A 24 -2.95 -1.47 -22.35
CA GLU A 24 -3.28 -1.51 -23.78
C GLU A 24 -4.76 -1.79 -24.06
N ASP A 25 -5.49 -2.34 -23.07
CA ASP A 25 -6.93 -2.59 -23.17
C ASP A 25 -7.77 -1.35 -22.79
N LEU A 26 -7.14 -0.27 -22.30
CA LEU A 26 -7.82 0.91 -21.78
C LEU A 26 -7.68 2.13 -22.72
N PRO A 27 -8.62 3.10 -22.64
CA PRO A 27 -8.47 4.37 -23.33
C PRO A 27 -7.19 5.11 -22.93
N VAL A 28 -6.57 5.74 -23.91
CA VAL A 28 -5.43 6.64 -23.71
C VAL A 28 -5.94 8.01 -23.24
N GLY A 29 -5.27 8.59 -22.26
CA GLY A 29 -5.57 9.91 -21.70
C GLY A 29 -6.37 9.83 -20.40
N THR A 30 -6.04 10.72 -19.45
CA THR A 30 -6.58 10.71 -18.08
C THR A 30 -8.10 10.77 -18.06
N ALA A 31 -8.73 11.69 -18.80
CA ALA A 31 -10.18 11.85 -18.80
C ALA A 31 -10.92 10.63 -19.35
N ALA A 32 -10.45 10.08 -20.49
CA ALA A 32 -11.05 8.90 -21.10
C ALA A 32 -10.86 7.64 -20.24
N ARG A 33 -9.67 7.47 -19.65
CA ARG A 33 -9.41 6.43 -18.65
C ARG A 33 -10.37 6.56 -17.48
N ASP A 34 -10.50 7.74 -16.89
CA ASP A 34 -11.31 7.93 -15.69
C ASP A 34 -12.80 7.71 -15.96
N ALA A 35 -13.30 8.15 -17.13
CA ALA A 35 -14.65 7.84 -17.57
C ALA A 35 -14.90 6.33 -17.69
N PHE A 36 -13.95 5.59 -18.30
CA PHE A 36 -14.00 4.14 -18.35
C PHE A 36 -13.99 3.50 -16.95
N LEU A 37 -13.09 3.95 -16.08
CA LEU A 37 -12.95 3.41 -14.72
C LEU A 37 -14.20 3.65 -13.86
N LEU A 38 -14.83 4.82 -14.00
CA LEU A 38 -16.11 5.12 -13.34
C LEU A 38 -17.20 4.18 -13.84
N ALA A 39 -17.34 4.03 -15.16
CA ALA A 39 -18.36 3.15 -15.75
C ALA A 39 -18.15 1.68 -15.36
N VAL A 40 -16.94 1.15 -15.49
CA VAL A 40 -16.66 -0.27 -15.21
C VAL A 40 -16.84 -0.63 -13.72
N MET A 41 -16.63 0.34 -12.83
CA MET A 41 -16.83 0.16 -11.39
C MET A 41 -18.25 0.49 -10.93
N GLY A 42 -19.11 1.05 -11.79
CA GLY A 42 -20.48 1.41 -11.47
C GLY A 42 -20.61 2.70 -10.66
N SER A 43 -19.72 3.65 -10.87
CA SER A 43 -19.66 4.91 -10.13
C SER A 43 -20.07 6.12 -10.99
N PRO A 44 -20.71 7.16 -10.42
CA PRO A 44 -21.11 7.27 -9.01
C PRO A 44 -22.44 6.55 -8.70
N ASP A 45 -22.42 5.65 -7.72
CA ASP A 45 -23.61 5.04 -7.11
C ASP A 45 -23.20 4.45 -5.76
N LYS A 46 -23.95 4.76 -4.70
CA LYS A 46 -23.76 4.18 -3.36
C LYS A 46 -23.77 2.65 -3.38
N ARG A 47 -24.47 2.04 -4.34
CA ARG A 47 -24.58 0.59 -4.47
C ARG A 47 -23.60 -0.01 -5.47
N GLN A 48 -22.99 0.80 -6.34
CA GLN A 48 -22.22 0.37 -7.51
C GLN A 48 -22.90 -0.76 -8.30
N VAL A 49 -24.24 -0.71 -8.40
CA VAL A 49 -25.04 -1.86 -8.86
C VAL A 49 -24.86 -2.17 -10.35
N ASP A 50 -24.42 -1.18 -11.13
CA ASP A 50 -24.19 -1.27 -12.57
C ASP A 50 -22.69 -1.37 -12.90
N GLY A 51 -21.92 -2.07 -12.06
CA GLY A 51 -20.50 -2.27 -12.30
C GLY A 51 -19.86 -3.33 -11.40
N LEU A 52 -18.52 -3.41 -11.45
CA LEU A 52 -17.74 -4.41 -10.71
C LEU A 52 -17.42 -4.01 -9.26
N GLY A 53 -17.72 -2.76 -8.89
CA GLY A 53 -17.46 -2.22 -7.56
C GLY A 53 -18.27 -2.92 -6.48
N GLY A 54 -17.67 -3.06 -5.29
CA GLY A 54 -18.32 -3.70 -4.14
C GLY A 54 -19.00 -2.74 -3.14
N ALA A 55 -19.27 -1.49 -3.53
CA ALA A 55 -19.85 -0.45 -2.67
C ALA A 55 -19.06 -0.18 -1.37
N HIS A 56 -17.75 -0.41 -1.39
CA HIS A 56 -16.86 -0.16 -0.26
C HIS A 56 -15.47 0.26 -0.76
N PRO A 57 -14.75 1.19 -0.09
CA PRO A 57 -13.47 1.69 -0.59
C PRO A 57 -12.40 0.59 -0.77
N LEU A 58 -12.48 -0.49 0.02
CA LEU A 58 -11.58 -1.66 -0.11
C LEU A 58 -11.90 -2.56 -1.32
N THR A 59 -13.05 -2.37 -1.96
CA THR A 59 -13.54 -3.16 -3.09
C THR A 59 -13.93 -2.29 -4.29
N SER A 60 -13.52 -1.01 -4.30
CA SER A 60 -13.68 -0.06 -5.41
C SER A 60 -12.30 0.45 -5.83
N LYS A 61 -11.46 -0.45 -6.34
CA LYS A 61 -10.05 -0.22 -6.63
C LYS A 61 -9.68 -0.81 -7.98
N VAL A 62 -8.80 -0.14 -8.70
CA VAL A 62 -8.33 -0.59 -10.01
C VAL A 62 -6.80 -0.62 -10.07
N ALA A 63 -6.27 -1.65 -10.74
CA ALA A 63 -4.88 -1.76 -11.14
C ALA A 63 -4.77 -1.74 -12.65
N ILE A 64 -3.91 -0.88 -13.16
CA ILE A 64 -3.57 -0.79 -14.59
C ILE A 64 -2.11 -1.19 -14.73
N VAL A 65 -1.83 -2.17 -15.57
CA VAL A 65 -0.52 -2.82 -15.64
C VAL A 65 0.00 -2.84 -17.07
N SER A 66 1.28 -2.56 -17.26
CA SER A 66 1.95 -2.70 -18.55
C SER A 66 3.36 -3.27 -18.38
N ARG A 67 3.99 -3.69 -19.47
CA ARG A 67 5.46 -3.88 -19.46
C ARG A 67 6.12 -2.54 -19.17
N SER A 68 7.17 -2.55 -18.34
CA SER A 68 7.91 -1.35 -18.02
C SER A 68 8.90 -1.01 -19.14
N SER A 69 9.04 0.28 -19.45
CA SER A 69 10.15 0.80 -20.26
C SER A 69 11.35 1.23 -19.41
N GLU A 70 11.19 1.29 -18.09
CA GLU A 70 12.27 1.63 -17.16
C GLU A 70 13.30 0.50 -17.09
N PRO A 71 14.59 0.78 -17.34
CA PRO A 71 15.66 -0.21 -17.21
C PRO A 71 15.63 -0.89 -15.84
N GLY A 72 15.63 -2.21 -15.85
CA GLY A 72 15.65 -3.01 -14.63
C GLY A 72 14.30 -3.18 -13.93
N CYS A 73 13.20 -2.64 -14.44
CA CYS A 73 11.85 -2.99 -13.98
C CYS A 73 11.15 -3.91 -14.99
N ASP A 74 10.44 -4.93 -14.52
CA ASP A 74 9.71 -5.85 -15.40
C ASP A 74 8.40 -5.23 -15.90
N ILE A 75 7.66 -4.58 -14.99
CA ILE A 75 6.33 -4.03 -15.25
C ILE A 75 6.10 -2.69 -14.55
N ASP A 76 5.21 -1.91 -15.15
CA ASP A 76 4.64 -0.70 -14.58
C ASP A 76 3.25 -0.99 -14.00
N PHE A 77 2.97 -0.39 -12.84
CA PHE A 77 1.69 -0.49 -12.15
C PHE A 77 1.18 0.90 -11.78
N LEU A 78 -0.03 1.22 -12.23
CA LEU A 78 -0.79 2.38 -11.78
C LEU A 78 -2.00 1.94 -10.94
N PHE A 79 -2.03 2.41 -9.69
CA PHE A 79 -3.20 2.28 -8.83
C PHE A 79 -4.20 3.42 -9.10
N ALA A 80 -5.50 3.08 -9.07
CA ALA A 80 -6.59 4.05 -9.07
C ALA A 80 -7.62 3.70 -7.99
N GLN A 81 -7.92 4.67 -7.11
CA GLN A 81 -9.05 4.63 -6.21
C GLN A 81 -10.27 5.22 -6.92
N VAL A 82 -11.34 4.44 -7.08
CA VAL A 82 -12.58 4.92 -7.69
C VAL A 82 -13.55 5.33 -6.59
N GLY A 83 -14.04 6.58 -6.65
CA GLY A 83 -15.06 7.11 -5.75
C GLY A 83 -16.35 6.31 -5.87
N ILE A 84 -17.06 6.12 -4.75
CA ILE A 84 -18.31 5.33 -4.74
C ILE A 84 -19.49 6.25 -5.07
N GLU A 85 -19.70 7.27 -4.26
CA GLU A 85 -20.80 8.24 -4.42
C GLU A 85 -20.38 9.49 -5.22
N THR A 86 -19.11 9.56 -5.64
CA THR A 86 -18.52 10.67 -6.37
C THR A 86 -17.94 10.21 -7.70
N ALA A 87 -18.12 11.01 -8.75
CA ALA A 87 -17.51 10.79 -10.06
C ALA A 87 -16.02 11.20 -10.05
N SER A 88 -15.23 10.54 -9.21
CA SER A 88 -13.81 10.86 -9.00
C SER A 88 -12.94 9.62 -9.09
N VAL A 89 -11.80 9.75 -9.74
CA VAL A 89 -10.72 8.75 -9.74
C VAL A 89 -9.47 9.39 -9.16
N ASP A 90 -8.92 8.79 -8.12
CA ASP A 90 -7.70 9.26 -7.46
C ASP A 90 -6.54 8.30 -7.75
N THR A 91 -5.55 8.80 -8.48
CA THR A 91 -4.30 8.10 -8.79
C THR A 91 -3.10 8.66 -8.03
N THR A 92 -3.33 9.39 -6.95
CA THR A 92 -2.25 9.99 -6.13
C THR A 92 -1.59 8.98 -5.20
N PRO A 93 -2.33 8.17 -4.41
CA PRO A 93 -1.69 7.24 -3.49
C PRO A 93 -1.20 5.99 -4.23
N ASN A 94 -0.21 5.31 -3.65
CA ASN A 94 0.06 3.90 -3.95
C ASN A 94 -0.82 3.01 -3.05
N CYS A 95 -1.05 1.74 -3.44
CA CYS A 95 -1.79 0.79 -2.63
C CYS A 95 -1.07 -0.56 -2.51
N GLY A 96 -0.37 -0.78 -1.39
CA GLY A 96 0.38 -2.01 -1.12
C GLY A 96 -0.46 -3.30 -1.11
N ASN A 97 -1.75 -3.20 -0.81
CA ASN A 97 -2.67 -4.33 -0.91
C ASN A 97 -2.94 -4.71 -2.38
N ILE A 98 -3.30 -3.75 -3.24
CA ILE A 98 -3.53 -4.02 -4.67
C ILE A 98 -2.23 -4.45 -5.36
N LEU A 99 -1.08 -3.89 -4.94
CA LEU A 99 0.24 -4.31 -5.39
C LEU A 99 0.48 -5.83 -5.20
N ALA A 100 -0.05 -6.45 -4.14
CA ALA A 100 0.08 -7.89 -3.92
C ALA A 100 -0.52 -8.75 -5.06
N GLY A 101 -1.54 -8.25 -5.75
CA GLY A 101 -2.17 -8.95 -6.88
C GLY A 101 -1.41 -8.81 -8.21
N ILE A 102 -0.43 -7.90 -8.29
CA ILE A 102 0.26 -7.56 -9.54
C ILE A 102 1.14 -8.70 -10.03
N GLY A 103 1.84 -9.38 -9.13
CA GLY A 103 2.65 -10.55 -9.45
C GLY A 103 1.85 -11.68 -10.12
N PRO A 104 0.79 -12.19 -9.46
CA PRO A 104 -0.11 -13.17 -10.06
C PRO A 104 -0.72 -12.71 -11.38
N PHE A 105 -1.17 -11.45 -11.48
CA PHE A 105 -1.72 -10.89 -12.71
C PHE A 105 -0.69 -10.89 -13.85
N ALA A 106 0.54 -10.47 -13.58
CA ALA A 106 1.60 -10.38 -14.58
C ALA A 106 2.01 -11.75 -15.14
N LEU A 107 2.04 -12.79 -14.28
CA LEU A 107 2.25 -14.16 -14.72
C LEU A 107 1.09 -14.65 -15.57
N ALA A 108 -0.15 -14.45 -15.11
CA ALA A 108 -1.34 -14.93 -15.80
C ALA A 108 -1.60 -14.23 -17.15
N ARG A 109 -1.19 -12.97 -17.31
CA ARG A 109 -1.25 -12.23 -18.58
C ARG A 109 0.01 -12.38 -19.44
N GLY A 110 0.99 -13.19 -19.03
CA GLY A 110 2.22 -13.39 -19.79
C GLY A 110 3.12 -12.15 -19.89
N LEU A 111 2.93 -11.16 -19.01
CA LEU A 111 3.82 -10.00 -18.90
C LEU A 111 5.19 -10.43 -18.38
N VAL A 112 5.22 -11.39 -17.46
CA VAL A 112 6.45 -11.98 -16.94
C VAL A 112 6.37 -13.49 -17.07
N ARG A 113 7.51 -14.13 -17.38
CA ARG A 113 7.63 -15.60 -17.36
C ARG A 113 8.09 -16.05 -15.98
N ALA A 114 7.42 -17.07 -15.44
CA ALA A 114 7.84 -17.70 -14.19
C ALA A 114 9.27 -18.26 -14.30
N LYS A 115 10.03 -18.19 -13.21
CA LYS A 115 11.42 -18.66 -13.11
C LYS A 115 11.53 -19.71 -12.01
N GLY A 116 11.51 -20.99 -12.37
CA GLY A 116 11.63 -22.09 -11.40
C GLY A 116 10.51 -22.10 -10.36
N ALA A 117 10.84 -22.50 -9.12
CA ALA A 117 9.88 -22.64 -8.02
C ALA A 117 9.50 -21.32 -7.32
N SER A 118 10.24 -20.24 -7.57
CA SER A 118 9.98 -18.91 -6.99
C SER A 118 10.34 -17.83 -8.00
N THR A 119 9.39 -16.95 -8.27
CA THR A 119 9.56 -15.85 -9.22
C THR A 119 9.50 -14.51 -8.50
N THR A 120 10.49 -13.67 -8.77
CA THR A 120 10.47 -12.25 -8.38
C THR A 120 10.06 -11.41 -9.58
N VAL A 121 9.03 -10.58 -9.41
CA VAL A 121 8.59 -9.57 -10.36
C VAL A 121 8.94 -8.20 -9.83
N ARG A 122 9.75 -7.43 -10.56
CA ARG A 122 10.10 -6.06 -10.20
C ARG A 122 9.12 -5.08 -10.82
N VAL A 123 8.46 -4.30 -9.97
CA VAL A 123 7.36 -3.41 -10.33
C VAL A 123 7.75 -1.97 -10.02
N ARG A 124 7.60 -1.08 -11.01
CA ARG A 124 7.61 0.36 -10.78
C ARG A 124 6.18 0.84 -10.59
N THR A 125 5.90 1.52 -9.48
CA THR A 125 4.57 2.07 -9.19
C THR A 125 4.48 3.50 -9.72
N LEU A 126 3.68 3.72 -10.75
CA LEU A 126 3.60 5.00 -11.47
C LEU A 126 3.02 6.14 -10.61
N ASN A 127 2.26 5.82 -9.56
CA ASN A 127 1.71 6.81 -8.62
C ASN A 127 2.81 7.60 -7.90
N THR A 128 3.91 6.93 -7.52
CA THR A 128 4.94 7.47 -6.62
C THR A 128 6.36 7.31 -7.13
N GLY A 129 6.57 6.59 -8.24
CA GLY A 129 7.89 6.21 -8.74
C GLY A 129 8.61 5.14 -7.93
N THR A 130 7.99 4.63 -6.85
CA THR A 130 8.59 3.60 -6.00
C THR A 130 8.77 2.29 -6.76
N ILE A 131 9.88 1.59 -6.51
CA ILE A 131 10.16 0.26 -7.08
C ILE A 131 9.97 -0.80 -5.99
N ALA A 132 9.30 -1.89 -6.31
CA ALA A 132 9.07 -3.01 -5.41
C ALA A 132 9.36 -4.36 -6.09
N ASP A 133 9.99 -5.27 -5.36
CA ASP A 133 10.14 -6.67 -5.74
C ASP A 133 9.02 -7.50 -5.12
N LEU A 134 8.27 -8.22 -5.95
CA LEU A 134 7.22 -9.15 -5.56
C LEU A 134 7.75 -10.58 -5.72
N ALA A 135 8.18 -11.21 -4.64
CA ALA A 135 8.61 -12.60 -4.65
C ALA A 135 7.44 -13.52 -4.28
N MET A 136 7.15 -14.51 -5.13
CA MET A 136 6.08 -15.47 -4.90
C MET A 136 6.50 -16.86 -5.37
N ARG A 137 5.95 -17.88 -4.72
CA ARG A 137 6.10 -19.26 -5.18
C ARG A 137 5.41 -19.40 -6.53
N THR A 138 6.06 -20.11 -7.45
CA THR A 138 5.51 -20.40 -8.77
C THR A 138 5.47 -21.90 -9.02
N ASP A 139 4.31 -22.40 -9.41
CA ASP A 139 4.07 -23.80 -9.74
C ASP A 139 3.43 -23.90 -11.12
N ALA A 140 3.95 -24.78 -11.97
CA ALA A 140 3.54 -24.93 -13.37
C ALA A 140 3.41 -23.60 -14.16
N GLY A 141 4.25 -22.61 -13.83
CA GLY A 141 4.22 -21.29 -14.47
C GLY A 141 3.20 -20.29 -13.92
N GLN A 142 2.42 -20.67 -12.91
CA GLN A 142 1.43 -19.83 -12.25
C GLN A 142 1.86 -19.44 -10.84
N ALA A 143 1.31 -18.33 -10.31
CA ALA A 143 1.50 -17.99 -8.90
C ALA A 143 0.82 -19.02 -8.00
N GLY A 144 1.52 -19.48 -6.97
CA GLY A 144 0.94 -20.33 -5.95
C GLY A 144 -0.25 -19.66 -5.26
N VAL A 145 -1.29 -20.44 -4.96
CA VAL A 145 -2.50 -19.94 -4.29
C VAL A 145 -2.61 -20.49 -2.87
N GLU A 146 -2.25 -21.76 -2.67
CA GLU A 146 -2.31 -22.43 -1.38
C GLU A 146 -1.01 -22.28 -0.59
N GLY A 147 -1.15 -22.14 0.72
CA GLY A 147 -0.05 -21.97 1.66
C GLY A 147 -0.56 -21.78 3.08
N ASP A 148 0.37 -21.59 4.01
CA ASP A 148 0.14 -21.43 5.43
C ASP A 148 0.15 -19.96 5.88
N ALA A 149 0.42 -19.02 4.97
CA ALA A 149 0.46 -17.60 5.31
C ALA A 149 -0.95 -17.09 5.64
N ARG A 150 -1.05 -16.40 6.77
CA ARG A 150 -2.25 -15.74 7.27
C ARG A 150 -2.04 -14.23 7.28
N ILE A 151 -3.07 -13.47 6.92
CA ILE A 151 -3.12 -12.02 7.12
C ILE A 151 -4.46 -11.66 7.76
N ASP A 152 -4.47 -10.74 8.72
CA ASP A 152 -5.72 -10.29 9.32
C ASP A 152 -6.63 -9.57 8.31
N GLY A 153 -7.94 -9.78 8.43
CA GLY A 153 -8.94 -9.29 7.49
C GLY A 153 -9.28 -10.25 6.34
N VAL A 154 -8.60 -11.40 6.23
CA VAL A 154 -8.90 -12.43 5.23
C VAL A 154 -9.05 -13.81 5.91
N PRO A 155 -10.18 -14.52 5.72
CA PRO A 155 -10.35 -15.87 6.26
C PRO A 155 -9.40 -16.89 5.63
N GLY A 156 -8.93 -17.84 6.45
CA GLY A 156 -8.08 -18.96 6.01
C GLY A 156 -6.63 -18.57 5.81
N THR A 157 -5.93 -19.34 4.98
CA THR A 157 -4.51 -19.16 4.64
C THR A 157 -4.33 -19.16 3.12
N SER A 158 -3.17 -18.69 2.65
CA SER A 158 -2.83 -18.65 1.22
C SER A 158 -1.31 -18.72 1.04
N ALA A 159 -0.86 -18.86 -0.21
CA ALA A 159 0.55 -18.72 -0.54
C ALA A 159 1.04 -17.29 -0.20
N PRO A 160 2.25 -17.15 0.36
CA PRO A 160 2.85 -15.87 0.65
C PRO A 160 3.32 -15.15 -0.63
N ILE A 161 3.19 -13.83 -0.63
CA ILE A 161 3.81 -12.91 -1.59
C ILE A 161 4.59 -11.90 -0.77
N ASP A 162 5.92 -11.97 -0.87
CA ASP A 162 6.83 -11.06 -0.19
C ASP A 162 7.04 -9.82 -1.06
N ILE A 163 6.56 -8.68 -0.58
CA ILE A 163 6.67 -7.38 -1.25
C ILE A 163 7.82 -6.62 -0.62
N SER A 164 8.88 -6.30 -1.35
CA SER A 164 10.03 -5.54 -0.81
C SER A 164 10.23 -4.26 -1.59
N PHE A 165 10.09 -3.14 -0.91
CA PHE A 165 10.31 -1.84 -1.52
C PHE A 165 11.82 -1.54 -1.56
N LEU A 166 12.30 -1.06 -2.69
CA LEU A 166 13.71 -0.71 -2.88
C LEU A 166 13.93 0.76 -2.57
N GLY A 167 15.09 1.09 -1.97
CA GLY A 167 15.49 2.47 -1.70
C GLY A 167 14.62 3.20 -0.67
N THR A 168 14.02 2.49 0.28
CA THR A 168 13.18 3.10 1.33
C THR A 168 13.98 3.75 2.45
N GLU A 169 15.19 3.26 2.70
CA GLU A 169 16.04 3.76 3.77
C GLU A 169 16.33 5.26 3.60
N GLY A 170 15.93 6.06 4.58
CA GLY A 170 16.15 7.50 4.56
C GLY A 170 15.48 8.23 3.39
N SER A 171 14.47 7.64 2.76
CA SER A 171 13.83 8.21 1.55
C SER A 171 13.28 9.64 1.74
N VAL A 172 12.98 10.04 2.97
CA VAL A 172 12.48 11.37 3.33
C VAL A 172 13.48 12.12 4.20
N CYS A 173 14.09 11.45 5.19
CA CYS A 173 15.00 12.07 6.16
C CYS A 173 16.48 12.00 5.78
N GLY A 174 16.81 11.40 4.64
CA GLY A 174 18.17 11.25 4.10
C GLY A 174 19.04 10.16 4.73
N ALA A 175 18.58 9.50 5.80
CA ALA A 175 19.25 8.36 6.44
C ALA A 175 18.24 7.51 7.24
N LEU A 176 18.55 6.24 7.50
CA LEU A 176 17.73 5.38 8.36
C LEU A 176 17.50 5.99 9.74
N LEU A 177 18.60 6.46 10.36
CA LEU A 177 18.63 7.17 11.63
C LEU A 177 19.09 8.61 11.33
N PRO A 178 18.19 9.58 11.17
CA PRO A 178 18.55 10.93 10.75
C PRO A 178 19.48 11.66 11.73
N THR A 179 19.40 11.29 13.02
CA THR A 179 20.26 11.77 14.11
C THR A 179 21.54 10.94 14.28
N GLY A 180 21.62 9.77 13.64
CA GLY A 180 22.68 8.77 13.85
C GLY A 180 22.54 7.95 15.14
N ASN A 181 21.54 8.25 15.98
CA ASN A 181 21.36 7.60 17.28
C ASN A 181 20.24 6.55 17.22
N PRO A 182 20.41 5.37 17.86
CA PRO A 182 19.29 4.44 18.05
C PRO A 182 18.26 4.95 19.06
N VAL A 183 18.65 5.90 19.93
CA VAL A 183 17.79 6.55 20.93
C VAL A 183 18.15 8.02 21.04
N ASP A 184 17.14 8.89 20.98
CA ASP A 184 17.20 10.31 21.29
C ASP A 184 16.22 10.63 22.43
N ILE A 185 16.51 11.65 23.24
CA ILE A 185 15.58 12.15 24.25
C ILE A 185 14.84 13.37 23.67
N VAL A 186 13.53 13.24 23.46
CA VAL A 186 12.68 14.31 22.91
C VAL A 186 11.58 14.65 23.91
N ASP A 187 11.49 15.91 24.32
CA ASP A 187 10.54 16.38 25.35
C ASP A 187 10.60 15.53 26.65
N GLY A 188 11.79 15.03 26.99
CA GLY A 188 12.05 14.17 28.15
C GLY A 188 11.66 12.69 27.97
N VAL A 189 11.39 12.23 26.74
CA VAL A 189 11.00 10.84 26.44
C VAL A 189 12.02 10.20 25.51
N GLU A 190 12.42 8.96 25.80
CA GLU A 190 13.26 8.16 24.90
C GLU A 190 12.48 7.79 23.63
N CYS A 191 13.03 8.20 22.48
CA CYS A 191 12.45 7.97 21.16
C CYS A 191 13.52 7.40 20.23
N THR A 192 13.14 6.51 19.31
CA THR A 192 13.92 6.28 18.10
C THR A 192 13.33 7.11 16.98
N LEU A 193 14.15 7.98 16.40
CA LEU A 193 13.80 8.78 15.22
C LEU A 193 14.32 8.06 13.99
N LEU A 194 13.43 7.52 13.16
CA LEU A 194 13.87 6.73 12.01
C LEU A 194 12.99 6.89 10.76
N ASP A 195 13.58 6.55 9.61
CA ASP A 195 12.92 6.56 8.31
C ASP A 195 13.32 5.34 7.46
N ASN A 196 12.40 4.39 7.33
CA ASN A 196 12.51 3.28 6.40
C ASN A 196 11.31 3.27 5.44
N GLY A 197 11.15 4.35 4.68
CA GLY A 197 10.06 4.62 3.73
C GLY A 197 8.98 5.53 4.31
N MET A 198 9.02 5.77 5.62
CA MET A 198 8.16 6.71 6.33
C MET A 198 8.89 7.19 7.58
N PRO A 199 9.01 8.51 7.80
CA PRO A 199 9.50 9.07 9.05
C PRO A 199 8.55 8.73 10.21
N VAL A 200 9.05 8.01 11.21
CA VAL A 200 8.30 7.64 12.41
C VAL A 200 9.13 7.93 13.66
N ILE A 201 8.48 8.55 14.64
CA ILE A 201 8.95 8.67 16.02
C ILE A 201 8.43 7.45 16.78
N VAL A 202 9.31 6.56 17.22
CA VAL A 202 8.93 5.34 17.95
C VAL A 202 9.29 5.50 19.41
N LEU A 203 8.30 5.37 20.30
CA LEU A 203 8.47 5.51 21.75
C LEU A 203 7.62 4.49 22.50
N ARG A 204 8.03 4.12 23.72
CA ARG A 204 7.22 3.24 24.57
C ARG A 204 5.94 3.96 25.00
N ALA A 205 4.81 3.27 24.92
CA ALA A 205 3.54 3.79 25.42
C ALA A 205 3.61 4.13 26.92
N ALA A 206 4.33 3.30 27.70
CA ALA A 206 4.50 3.46 29.14
C ALA A 206 5.21 4.78 29.52
N ASP A 207 6.13 5.26 28.70
CA ASP A 207 6.91 6.48 28.97
C ASP A 207 6.05 7.76 28.88
N ILE A 208 4.84 7.65 28.33
CA ILE A 208 3.81 8.70 28.31
C ILE A 208 2.53 8.28 29.04
N GLY A 209 2.64 7.28 29.92
CA GLY A 209 1.57 6.85 30.83
C GLY A 209 0.44 6.08 30.17
N ARG A 210 0.70 5.36 29.07
CA ARG A 210 -0.29 4.54 28.35
C ARG A 210 0.15 3.07 28.27
N THR A 211 -0.81 2.19 28.10
CA THR A 211 -0.59 0.74 28.02
C THR A 211 -0.12 0.30 26.63
N GLY A 212 -0.52 1.02 25.58
CA GLY A 212 -0.32 0.59 24.18
C GLY A 212 -1.40 -0.35 23.67
N HIS A 213 -2.40 -0.67 24.49
CA HIS A 213 -3.51 -1.57 24.17
C HIS A 213 -4.87 -0.87 24.16
N GLU A 214 -4.92 0.45 24.40
CA GLU A 214 -6.14 1.24 24.32
C GLU A 214 -6.85 1.07 22.96
N THR A 215 -8.17 1.22 22.95
CA THR A 215 -8.91 1.26 21.68
C THR A 215 -8.61 2.56 20.93
N ARG A 216 -8.91 2.59 19.62
CA ARG A 216 -8.80 3.81 18.82
C ARG A 216 -9.62 4.96 19.42
N ASP A 217 -10.85 4.66 19.87
CA ASP A 217 -11.76 5.68 20.38
C ASP A 217 -11.25 6.28 21.69
N MET A 218 -10.73 5.45 22.61
CA MET A 218 -10.08 5.93 23.83
C MET A 218 -8.92 6.88 23.53
N LEU A 219 -8.06 6.54 22.55
CA LEU A 219 -6.93 7.37 22.16
C LEU A 219 -7.36 8.64 21.42
N GLN A 220 -8.48 8.59 20.70
CA GLN A 220 -9.04 9.74 19.99
C GLN A 220 -9.62 10.75 20.98
N GLU A 221 -10.17 10.30 22.11
CA GLU A 221 -10.70 11.16 23.18
C GLU A 221 -9.63 11.68 24.15
N ASP A 222 -8.46 11.04 24.20
CA ASP A 222 -7.35 11.40 25.09
C ASP A 222 -6.62 12.68 24.65
N THR A 223 -7.17 13.82 25.07
CA THR A 223 -6.61 15.15 24.77
C THR A 223 -5.21 15.35 25.36
N ALA A 224 -4.94 14.81 26.55
CA ALA A 224 -3.64 14.96 27.21
C ALA A 224 -2.54 14.21 26.44
N LEU A 225 -2.84 12.99 25.99
CA LEU A 225 -1.95 12.22 25.12
C LEU A 225 -1.69 12.95 23.81
N LYS A 226 -2.75 13.41 23.11
CA LYS A 226 -2.62 14.11 21.83
C LYS A 226 -1.74 15.36 21.95
N GLN A 227 -1.88 16.13 23.03
CA GLN A 227 -1.00 17.27 23.32
C GLN A 227 0.45 16.84 23.58
N ARG A 228 0.67 15.74 24.31
CA ARG A 228 2.02 15.22 24.60
C ARG A 228 2.73 14.73 23.33
N ILE A 229 2.07 13.92 22.51
CA ILE A 229 2.68 13.40 21.27
C ILE A 229 2.91 14.51 20.24
N GLU A 230 2.05 15.54 20.19
CA GLU A 230 2.25 16.68 19.29
C GLU A 230 3.48 17.51 19.70
N ARG A 231 3.70 17.75 20.99
CA ARG A 231 4.93 18.43 21.46
C ARG A 231 6.18 17.65 21.07
N ILE A 232 6.17 16.33 21.26
CA ILE A 232 7.26 15.44 20.83
C ILE A 232 7.47 15.54 19.31
N ARG A 233 6.37 15.51 18.53
CA ARG A 233 6.42 15.58 17.06
C ARG A 233 7.06 16.85 16.55
N LEU A 234 6.61 18.00 17.07
CA LEU A 234 7.13 19.30 16.69
C LEU A 234 8.62 19.44 17.06
N ALA A 235 9.03 18.92 18.21
CA ALA A 235 10.42 18.92 18.64
C ALA A 235 11.31 17.98 17.81
N ALA A 236 10.79 16.83 17.37
CA ALA A 236 11.53 15.86 16.58
C ALA A 236 11.67 16.23 15.09
N GLY A 237 10.73 16.99 14.53
CA GLY A 237 10.74 17.37 13.10
C GLY A 237 12.09 17.92 12.61
N PRO A 238 12.67 18.94 13.26
CA PRO A 238 14.00 19.45 12.92
C PRO A 238 15.12 18.42 13.07
N LEU A 239 15.09 17.58 14.11
CA LEU A 239 16.08 16.51 14.33
C LEU A 239 16.06 15.47 13.21
N MET A 240 14.88 15.24 12.63
CA MET A 240 14.67 14.34 11.49
C MET A 240 14.92 15.01 10.13
N LYS A 241 15.46 16.23 10.11
CA LYS A 241 15.70 17.03 8.88
C LYS A 241 14.43 17.36 8.08
N LEU A 242 13.26 17.36 8.74
CA LEU A 242 11.97 17.68 8.13
C LEU A 242 11.61 19.18 8.25
N GLY A 243 12.35 19.94 9.07
CA GLY A 243 12.07 21.36 9.33
C GLY A 243 10.85 21.56 10.24
N ASP A 244 10.08 22.63 9.98
CA ASP A 244 8.83 22.89 10.68
C ASP A 244 7.72 21.96 10.16
N VAL A 245 7.31 21.03 11.02
CA VAL A 245 6.32 20.01 10.70
C VAL A 245 4.90 20.37 11.13
N THR A 246 4.65 21.60 11.60
CA THR A 246 3.34 22.04 12.12
C THR A 246 2.18 21.76 11.16
N LYS A 247 2.40 21.99 9.85
CA LYS A 247 1.39 21.75 8.80
C LYS A 247 1.65 20.48 7.98
N MET A 248 2.61 19.66 8.40
CA MET A 248 2.98 18.43 7.71
C MET A 248 2.28 17.22 8.31
N VAL A 249 2.03 16.23 7.46
CA VAL A 249 1.49 14.93 7.87
C VAL A 249 2.58 13.96 8.37
N VAL A 250 3.84 14.39 8.39
CA VAL A 250 5.02 13.65 8.87
C VAL A 250 5.74 14.46 9.95
N PRO A 251 6.55 13.83 10.81
CA PRO A 251 6.66 12.38 10.99
C PRO A 251 5.39 11.80 11.64
N LYS A 252 5.19 10.49 11.49
CA LYS A 252 4.18 9.75 12.24
C LYS A 252 4.70 9.49 13.65
N ILE A 253 3.81 9.18 14.59
CA ILE A 253 4.20 8.73 15.93
C ILE A 253 3.70 7.29 16.12
N ALA A 254 4.54 6.42 16.65
CA ALA A 254 4.18 5.05 17.00
C ALA A 254 4.46 4.81 18.48
N LEU A 255 3.39 4.60 19.24
CA LEU A 255 3.48 4.11 20.61
C LEU A 255 3.64 2.60 20.56
N VAL A 256 4.69 2.08 21.14
CA VAL A 256 4.98 0.65 21.18
C VAL A 256 4.86 0.06 22.58
N ALA A 257 4.42 -1.18 22.64
CA ALA A 257 4.24 -1.94 23.87
C ALA A 257 4.56 -3.42 23.64
N ARG A 258 4.59 -4.19 24.73
CA ARG A 258 4.73 -5.64 24.64
C ARG A 258 3.55 -6.22 23.84
N PRO A 259 3.80 -7.16 22.91
CA PRO A 259 2.72 -7.78 22.14
C PRO A 259 1.84 -8.66 23.02
N LEU A 260 0.60 -8.90 22.58
CA LEU A 260 -0.29 -9.91 23.18
C LEU A 260 0.02 -11.32 22.65
N ALA A 261 0.35 -11.44 21.36
CA ALA A 261 0.63 -12.71 20.69
C ALA A 261 1.76 -12.62 19.64
N GLY A 262 1.90 -11.46 18.99
CA GLY A 262 2.86 -11.20 17.92
C GLY A 262 4.24 -10.80 18.42
N SER A 263 4.90 -9.90 17.68
CA SER A 263 6.26 -9.45 17.96
C SER A 263 6.32 -8.09 18.64
N ILE A 264 5.40 -7.17 18.32
CA ILE A 264 5.34 -5.85 18.96
C ILE A 264 3.93 -5.27 18.86
N ALA A 265 3.39 -4.68 19.93
CA ALA A 265 2.12 -3.97 19.89
C ALA A 265 2.33 -2.50 19.52
N THR A 266 1.48 -1.96 18.64
CA THR A 266 1.61 -0.60 18.13
C THR A 266 0.28 0.17 18.16
N ARG A 267 0.38 1.47 18.48
CA ARG A 267 -0.64 2.49 18.20
C ARG A 267 0.00 3.62 17.40
N SER A 268 -0.39 3.73 16.13
CA SER A 268 0.18 4.72 15.21
C SER A 268 -0.73 5.94 15.08
N PHE A 269 -0.15 7.14 15.09
CA PHE A 269 -0.85 8.41 14.89
C PHE A 269 -0.46 9.06 13.55
N ILE A 270 -1.44 9.64 12.85
CA ILE A 270 -1.27 10.13 11.46
C ILE A 270 -1.64 11.60 11.17
N PRO A 271 -0.98 12.60 11.78
CA PRO A 271 -0.26 12.58 13.05
C PRO A 271 -1.16 12.91 14.25
N HIS A 272 -2.40 13.36 14.01
CA HIS A 272 -3.32 13.81 15.07
C HIS A 272 -4.43 12.80 15.40
N GLU A 273 -4.63 11.80 14.55
CA GLU A 273 -5.61 10.74 14.73
C GLU A 273 -4.93 9.39 14.89
N CYS A 274 -5.48 8.54 15.75
CA CYS A 274 -5.03 7.16 15.86
C CYS A 274 -5.51 6.36 14.65
N HIS A 275 -4.57 5.72 13.96
CA HIS A 275 -4.81 4.87 12.82
C HIS A 275 -5.60 3.62 13.26
N ALA A 276 -6.67 3.26 12.52
CA ALA A 276 -7.50 2.09 12.84
C ALA A 276 -6.76 0.74 12.72
N SER A 277 -5.64 0.74 12.00
CA SER A 277 -4.66 -0.35 11.89
C SER A 277 -3.24 0.22 12.00
N ILE A 278 -2.39 0.02 10.99
CA ILE A 278 -1.09 0.67 10.85
C ILE A 278 -0.79 0.92 9.36
N GLY A 279 -0.11 2.02 9.05
CA GLY A 279 0.38 2.28 7.70
C GLY A 279 1.49 1.31 7.30
N VAL A 280 1.52 0.85 6.06
CA VAL A 280 2.50 -0.11 5.49
C VAL A 280 3.95 0.24 5.85
N PHE A 281 4.39 1.45 5.48
CA PHE A 281 5.75 1.90 5.80
C PHE A 281 5.94 2.21 7.28
N ALA A 282 4.89 2.64 7.99
CA ALA A 282 4.99 2.80 9.44
C ALA A 282 5.25 1.46 10.15
N ALA A 283 4.64 0.36 9.70
CA ALA A 283 4.91 -0.98 10.21
C ALA A 283 6.34 -1.43 9.91
N VAL A 284 6.81 -1.21 8.67
CA VAL A 284 8.21 -1.49 8.29
C VAL A 284 9.19 -0.72 9.16
N THR A 285 8.93 0.57 9.37
CA THR A 285 9.72 1.43 10.23
C THR A 285 9.69 0.93 11.68
N VAL A 286 8.52 0.65 12.27
CA VAL A 286 8.43 0.11 13.65
C VAL A 286 9.16 -1.24 13.80
N ALA A 287 9.00 -2.15 12.85
CA ALA A 287 9.70 -3.44 12.86
C ALA A 287 11.22 -3.27 12.75
N THR A 288 11.67 -2.30 11.94
CA THR A 288 13.08 -1.93 11.83
C THR A 288 13.59 -1.41 13.17
N ALA A 289 12.87 -0.49 13.81
CA ALA A 289 13.22 0.02 15.14
C ALA A 289 13.33 -1.13 16.16
N ALA A 290 12.40 -2.09 16.15
CA ALA A 290 12.43 -3.26 17.04
C ALA A 290 13.66 -4.17 16.84
N ALA A 291 14.26 -4.14 15.65
CA ALA A 291 15.49 -4.87 15.35
C ALA A 291 16.77 -4.13 15.76
N LEU A 292 16.71 -2.86 16.15
CA LEU A 292 17.85 -2.05 16.58
C LEU A 292 18.11 -2.18 18.10
N PRO A 293 19.27 -2.69 18.53
CA PRO A 293 19.61 -2.80 19.95
C PRO A 293 19.55 -1.45 20.66
N GLY A 294 18.96 -1.45 21.85
CA GLY A 294 18.83 -0.24 22.68
C GLY A 294 17.62 0.64 22.33
N SER A 295 16.94 0.43 21.20
CA SER A 295 15.75 1.22 20.86
C SER A 295 14.60 1.01 21.86
N PRO A 296 13.69 1.98 22.06
CA PRO A 296 12.50 1.79 22.88
C PRO A 296 11.64 0.62 22.37
N ALA A 297 11.59 0.40 21.05
CA ALA A 297 10.90 -0.73 20.44
C ALA A 297 11.55 -2.08 20.78
N ALA A 298 12.88 -2.19 20.73
CA ALA A 298 13.58 -3.42 21.08
C ALA A 298 13.35 -3.82 22.55
N SER A 299 13.15 -2.86 23.44
CA SER A 299 12.89 -3.13 24.86
C SER A 299 11.53 -3.77 25.17
N VAL A 300 10.57 -3.68 24.24
CA VAL A 300 9.22 -4.24 24.39
C VAL A 300 8.91 -5.35 23.37
N ALA A 301 9.71 -5.49 22.33
CA ALA A 301 9.49 -6.48 21.28
C ALA A 301 9.88 -7.90 21.70
N VAL A 302 9.14 -8.87 21.17
CA VAL A 302 9.48 -10.30 21.17
C VAL A 302 9.93 -10.66 19.75
N MET A 303 11.24 -10.60 19.51
CA MET A 303 11.80 -10.71 18.17
C MET A 303 12.07 -12.17 17.77
N PRO A 304 11.65 -12.60 16.57
CA PRO A 304 12.08 -13.88 16.00
C PRO A 304 13.60 -13.92 15.81
N THR A 305 14.19 -15.11 15.95
CA THR A 305 15.61 -15.36 15.71
C THR A 305 15.91 -15.58 14.22
N GLY A 306 17.19 -15.49 13.85
CA GLY A 306 17.66 -15.75 12.49
C GLY A 306 17.84 -14.50 11.65
N ARG A 307 18.33 -14.69 10.42
CA ARG A 307 18.55 -13.61 9.44
C ARG A 307 17.23 -13.13 8.85
N GLU A 308 16.37 -14.05 8.42
CA GLU A 308 15.03 -13.74 7.94
C GLU A 308 14.04 -13.76 9.10
N ARG A 309 13.43 -12.61 9.39
CA ARG A 309 12.53 -12.43 10.53
C ARG A 309 11.15 -12.00 10.06
N ALA A 310 10.11 -12.75 10.46
CA ALA A 310 8.72 -12.38 10.26
C ALA A 310 8.19 -11.72 11.53
N ILE A 311 8.13 -10.40 11.53
CA ILE A 311 7.77 -9.57 12.69
C ILE A 311 6.29 -9.25 12.60
N SER A 312 5.50 -9.79 13.52
CA SER A 312 4.06 -9.51 13.64
C SER A 312 3.88 -8.18 14.38
N VAL A 313 3.57 -7.11 13.65
CA VAL A 313 3.32 -5.78 14.21
C VAL A 313 1.83 -5.65 14.52
N GLU A 314 1.44 -5.83 15.77
CA GLU A 314 0.04 -5.73 16.20
C GLU A 314 -0.44 -4.28 16.16
N HIS A 315 -1.69 -4.09 15.79
CA HIS A 315 -2.38 -2.82 15.66
C HIS A 315 -3.84 -2.96 16.17
N PRO A 316 -4.65 -1.90 16.28
CA PRO A 316 -5.94 -1.96 16.97
C PRO A 316 -6.91 -3.07 16.49
N THR A 317 -6.84 -3.43 15.22
CA THR A 317 -7.75 -4.38 14.55
C THR A 317 -7.11 -5.71 14.13
N GLY A 318 -5.89 -6.04 14.59
CA GLY A 318 -5.17 -7.24 14.17
C GLY A 318 -3.65 -7.08 14.19
N GLU A 319 -2.96 -7.70 13.24
CA GLU A 319 -1.52 -7.59 13.03
C GLU A 319 -1.15 -7.40 11.56
N PHE A 320 0.04 -6.83 11.38
CA PHE A 320 0.68 -6.66 10.09
C PHE A 320 2.07 -7.32 10.12
N THR A 321 2.24 -8.40 9.37
CA THR A 321 3.53 -9.10 9.30
C THR A 321 4.51 -8.39 8.36
N VAL A 322 5.64 -7.96 8.93
CA VAL A 322 6.81 -7.40 8.23
C VAL A 322 7.90 -8.45 8.13
N LYS A 323 8.50 -8.59 6.95
CA LYS A 323 9.68 -9.45 6.72
C LYS A 323 10.92 -8.58 6.72
N LEU A 324 11.86 -8.86 7.62
CA LEU A 324 13.18 -8.22 7.63
C LEU A 324 14.25 -9.26 7.35
N THR A 325 15.18 -8.92 6.47
CA THR A 325 16.47 -9.58 6.34
C THR A 325 17.49 -8.78 7.13
N VAL A 326 17.99 -9.36 8.22
CA VAL A 326 18.89 -8.69 9.17
C VAL A 326 20.27 -9.33 9.10
N GLY A 327 21.23 -8.60 8.53
CA GLY A 327 22.66 -8.92 8.52
C GLY A 327 23.42 -8.25 9.67
N GLY A 328 24.75 -8.16 9.53
CA GLY A 328 25.63 -7.55 10.53
C GLY A 328 25.87 -8.45 11.75
N THR A 329 26.31 -7.84 12.86
CA THR A 329 26.47 -8.54 14.16
C THR A 329 25.25 -8.30 15.05
N PRO A 330 25.02 -9.12 16.09
CA PRO A 330 23.91 -8.90 17.03
C PRO A 330 23.92 -7.50 17.68
N GLU A 331 25.09 -6.92 17.90
CA GLU A 331 25.29 -5.60 18.51
C GLU A 331 25.12 -4.45 17.51
N ARG A 332 25.33 -4.74 16.21
CA ARG A 332 25.24 -3.79 15.10
C ARG A 332 24.52 -4.44 13.92
N PRO A 333 23.20 -4.67 14.02
CA PRO A 333 22.45 -5.26 12.94
C PRO A 333 22.33 -4.29 11.77
N VAL A 334 22.34 -4.84 10.56
CA VAL A 334 22.12 -4.11 9.31
C VAL A 334 20.83 -4.62 8.69
N ILE A 335 19.88 -3.72 8.43
CA ILE A 335 18.65 -4.07 7.73
C ILE A 335 18.96 -4.12 6.23
N GLU A 336 19.20 -5.31 5.72
CA GLU A 336 19.57 -5.52 4.31
C GLU A 336 18.34 -5.42 3.40
N ARG A 337 17.18 -5.84 3.91
CA ARG A 337 15.92 -5.82 3.18
C ARG A 337 14.76 -5.69 4.16
N ALA A 338 13.79 -4.87 3.79
CA ALA A 338 12.51 -4.80 4.46
C ALA A 338 11.38 -5.01 3.46
N GLY A 339 10.43 -5.85 3.85
CA GLY A 339 9.31 -6.20 3.02
C GLY A 339 8.10 -6.59 3.84
N LEU A 340 7.03 -6.91 3.14
CA LEU A 340 5.72 -7.12 3.72
C LEU A 340 5.21 -8.47 3.23
N LEU A 341 4.68 -9.24 4.17
CA LEU A 341 3.97 -10.46 3.82
C LEU A 341 2.57 -10.08 3.37
N ARG A 342 2.23 -10.47 2.14
CA ARG A 342 0.87 -10.37 1.61
C ARG A 342 0.44 -11.69 1.01
N THR A 343 -0.84 -11.76 0.68
CA THR A 343 -1.43 -12.88 -0.04
C THR A 343 -2.34 -12.32 -1.11
N ALA A 344 -2.48 -13.03 -2.22
CA ALA A 344 -3.40 -12.66 -3.27
C ALA A 344 -4.09 -13.89 -3.87
N ARG A 345 -5.24 -13.68 -4.50
CA ARG A 345 -5.98 -14.74 -5.21
C ARG A 345 -6.77 -14.14 -6.36
N ILE A 346 -6.57 -14.68 -7.57
CA ILE A 346 -7.43 -14.40 -8.72
C ILE A 346 -8.80 -15.00 -8.42
N LEU A 347 -9.84 -14.18 -8.50
CA LEU A 347 -11.23 -14.55 -8.17
C LEU A 347 -12.06 -14.81 -9.43
N MET A 348 -11.80 -14.04 -10.48
CA MET A 348 -12.47 -14.14 -11.77
C MET A 348 -11.51 -13.64 -12.85
N ASP A 349 -11.55 -14.29 -14.02
CA ASP A 349 -10.89 -13.86 -15.24
C ASP A 349 -11.91 -13.90 -16.38
N GLY A 350 -12.00 -12.83 -17.17
CA GLY A 350 -12.98 -12.72 -18.25
C GLY A 350 -13.03 -11.32 -18.84
N HIS A 351 -14.24 -10.88 -19.19
CA HIS A 351 -14.47 -9.54 -19.75
C HIS A 351 -15.41 -8.73 -18.86
N ALA A 352 -15.04 -7.47 -18.60
CA ALA A 352 -15.95 -6.46 -18.09
C ALA A 352 -16.70 -5.83 -19.25
N TYR A 353 -17.99 -5.53 -19.07
CA TYR A 353 -18.81 -4.89 -20.09
C TYR A 353 -19.13 -3.45 -19.68
N VAL A 354 -18.87 -2.51 -20.58
CA VAL A 354 -19.19 -1.08 -20.38
C VAL A 354 -20.07 -0.56 -21.50
N PRO A 355 -20.89 0.48 -21.25
CA PRO A 355 -21.63 1.13 -22.32
C PRO A 355 -20.68 1.83 -23.32
N PRO A 356 -21.05 1.98 -24.61
CA PRO A 356 -20.17 2.54 -25.64
C PRO A 356 -19.57 3.92 -25.33
N HIS A 357 -20.33 4.78 -24.66
CA HIS A 357 -19.87 6.13 -24.31
C HIS A 357 -18.71 6.12 -23.32
N ALA A 358 -18.51 5.03 -22.56
CA ALA A 358 -17.40 4.91 -21.60
C ALA A 358 -16.04 4.74 -22.27
N LEU A 359 -15.99 4.37 -23.55
CA LEU A 359 -14.77 4.25 -24.36
C LEU A 359 -14.66 5.33 -25.44
N ALA A 360 -15.62 6.26 -25.51
CA ALA A 360 -15.58 7.35 -26.48
C ALA A 360 -14.35 8.23 -26.17
N ARG A 361 -13.47 8.37 -27.17
CA ARG A 361 -12.29 9.23 -27.07
C ARG A 361 -12.76 10.65 -26.78
N SER A 362 -12.27 11.25 -25.69
CA SER A 362 -12.42 12.68 -25.42
C SER A 362 -11.71 13.45 -26.55
N GLY A 363 -12.46 13.75 -27.60
CA GLY A 363 -11.96 14.29 -28.87
C GLY A 363 -13.03 14.45 -29.95
N ASP A 364 -14.18 13.76 -29.84
CA ASP A 364 -15.30 13.89 -30.79
C ASP A 364 -16.49 14.69 -30.24
N GLU A 365 -16.22 15.81 -29.56
CA GLU A 365 -17.21 16.89 -29.43
C GLU A 365 -16.89 18.01 -30.42
N ALA A 366 -17.27 17.79 -31.68
CA ALA A 366 -17.88 18.79 -32.58
C ALA A 366 -17.97 18.27 -34.02
N ARG A 367 -18.76 17.22 -34.26
CA ARG A 367 -19.55 17.16 -35.49
C ARG A 367 -21.01 17.06 -35.09
N SER A 368 -21.64 18.23 -35.05
CA SER A 368 -23.05 18.35 -34.77
C SER A 368 -23.85 17.51 -35.78
N ALA A 369 -24.99 16.98 -35.32
CA ALA A 369 -26.00 16.29 -36.13
C ALA A 369 -26.60 17.13 -37.28
N ALA A 370 -26.01 18.28 -37.63
CA ALA A 370 -26.38 19.13 -38.76
C ALA A 370 -25.54 18.88 -40.03
N GLU A 371 -24.45 18.11 -39.97
CA GLU A 371 -23.61 17.85 -41.15
C GLU A 371 -24.00 16.60 -41.95
N TRP A 372 -24.77 15.67 -41.36
CA TRP A 372 -25.28 14.50 -42.12
C TRP A 372 -26.43 14.87 -43.07
N ASP A 373 -27.20 15.91 -42.74
CA ASP A 373 -28.39 16.32 -43.52
C ASP A 373 -28.06 17.21 -44.74
N ARG A 374 -26.79 17.61 -44.92
CA ARG A 374 -26.33 18.41 -46.07
C ARG A 374 -25.68 17.60 -47.18
N GLU A 375 -25.12 16.43 -46.91
CA GLU A 375 -24.46 15.62 -47.95
C GLU A 375 -25.42 14.69 -48.71
N GLU A 376 -26.66 14.46 -48.23
CA GLU A 376 -27.69 13.71 -48.97
C GLU A 376 -28.62 14.59 -49.84
N ARG A 377 -28.40 15.92 -49.93
CA ARG A 377 -29.22 16.83 -50.77
C ARG A 377 -28.51 17.49 -51.95
N THR A 378 -27.29 17.07 -52.28
CA THR A 378 -26.54 17.59 -53.45
C THR A 378 -26.19 16.53 -54.49
N THR A 379 -26.79 15.34 -54.41
CA THR A 379 -26.79 14.36 -55.51
C THR A 379 -28.19 13.83 -55.77
N ALA A 380 -29.07 14.70 -56.26
CA ALA A 380 -30.27 14.36 -57.04
C ALA A 380 -30.66 15.52 -57.95
#